data_AF-A0A7X4FIJ2-F1
#
_entry.id   AF-A0A7X4FIJ2-F1
#
_cell.length_a   1.000
_cell.length_b   1.000
_cell.length_c   1.000
_cell.angle_alpha   90.00
_cell.angle_beta   90.00
_cell.angle_gamma   90.00
#
_symmetry.space_group_name_H-M   'P 1'
#
loop_
_entity.id
_entity.type
_entity.pdbx_description
1 polymer ?
#
loop_
_entity_poly.entity_id
_entity_poly.type
_entity_poly.pdbx_seq_one_letter_code
_entity_poly.pdbx_strand_id
1 'polypeptide(L)'
;MNKAYVEWRDEGYWIVNTRVSLDTIVYAFLDGQSPESIAQSLPALTLEQIYGAIAFYLAHQPEVETYLEKAKTDFETKRKAARKSDPVFYQKLADARCRVETIPIIWSHIESRLNSSLPKWEEHIENFDQVAAIEERIAGKTWNDDEVFEGLLMAVLSSGIDWSKIEKIRHELKDVFCGFSLEEYAALPDTKIASYVVPWFKERKAGSPWLKRNLINLTHTARKLAEYSKTYGAAERYFTSLMYQCDDDPKQVALCIGLSNKYKLPSFGVPVAAEALKNLGFDVAKPDRHILRAMGSFGLVHFNRWPDRSKNKPPTTPTRSELYETMASVEKIAVNAGKYVGFVDNAIWLLCAMSGLDLTNKELTVIAYKAHSKGCAN
;
A
#
# COMPACT_ATOMS: atom_id res chain seq x y z
N MET A 1 -13.68 -49.48 -31.16
CA MET A 1 -12.83 -49.58 -29.96
C MET A 1 -13.42 -48.64 -28.92
N ASN A 2 -13.63 -49.09 -27.68
CA ASN A 2 -14.06 -48.19 -26.60
C ASN A 2 -12.95 -47.18 -26.30
N LYS A 3 -13.29 -45.90 -26.30
CA LYS A 3 -12.36 -44.81 -25.94
C LYS A 3 -12.15 -44.84 -24.43
N ALA A 4 -10.91 -45.04 -24.00
CA ALA A 4 -10.54 -44.96 -22.59
C ALA A 4 -10.31 -43.50 -22.19
N TYR A 5 -10.93 -43.05 -21.10
CA TYR A 5 -10.83 -41.68 -20.60
C TYR A 5 -9.84 -41.54 -19.43
N VAL A 6 -9.62 -42.63 -18.70
CA VAL A 6 -8.75 -42.68 -17.53
C VAL A 6 -7.64 -43.70 -17.78
N GLU A 7 -6.42 -43.34 -17.39
CA GLU A 7 -5.25 -44.22 -17.39
C GLU A 7 -4.60 -44.25 -16.00
N TRP A 8 -3.96 -45.38 -15.67
CA TRP A 8 -3.11 -45.49 -14.50
C TRP A 8 -1.65 -45.22 -14.91
N ARG A 9 -1.02 -44.21 -14.30
CA ARG A 9 0.41 -43.91 -14.48
C ARG A 9 0.98 -43.28 -13.22
N ASP A 10 2.27 -43.50 -12.97
CA ASP A 10 3.00 -42.94 -11.83
C ASP A 10 2.27 -43.12 -10.48
N GLU A 11 1.73 -44.32 -10.27
CA GLU A 11 0.95 -44.69 -9.08
C GLU A 11 -0.32 -43.84 -8.85
N GLY A 12 -0.97 -43.36 -9.91
CA GLY A 12 -2.26 -42.67 -9.81
C GLY A 12 -3.13 -42.75 -11.05
N TYR A 13 -4.39 -42.32 -10.93
CA TYR A 13 -5.33 -42.22 -12.04
C TYR A 13 -5.28 -40.84 -12.69
N TRP A 14 -5.20 -40.81 -14.01
CA TRP A 14 -5.07 -39.60 -14.80
C TRP A 14 -6.04 -39.59 -15.96
N ILE A 15 -6.43 -38.39 -16.40
CA ILE A 15 -7.20 -38.26 -17.63
C ILE A 15 -6.26 -38.38 -18.82
N VAL A 16 -6.57 -39.33 -19.71
CA VAL A 16 -5.75 -39.70 -20.87
C VAL A 16 -5.38 -38.45 -21.68
N ASN A 17 -4.09 -38.34 -22.03
CA ASN A 17 -3.49 -37.21 -22.75
C ASN A 17 -3.52 -35.86 -22.03
N THR A 18 -3.70 -35.85 -20.70
CA THR A 18 -3.69 -34.60 -19.92
C THR A 18 -2.79 -34.73 -18.70
N ARG A 19 -2.55 -33.61 -18.01
CA ARG A 19 -1.89 -33.57 -16.69
C ARG A 19 -2.89 -33.45 -15.54
N VAL A 20 -4.18 -33.72 -15.79
CA VAL A 20 -5.22 -33.64 -14.76
C VAL A 20 -5.42 -35.02 -14.14
N SER A 21 -5.35 -35.11 -12.81
CA SER A 21 -5.64 -36.34 -12.08
C SER A 21 -7.15 -36.60 -12.05
N LEU A 22 -7.54 -37.87 -11.97
CA LEU A 22 -8.94 -38.25 -11.77
C LEU A 22 -9.49 -37.67 -10.46
N ASP A 23 -8.67 -37.59 -9.41
CA ASP A 23 -9.00 -37.08 -8.08
C ASP A 23 -9.69 -35.71 -8.14
N THR A 24 -9.17 -34.82 -8.99
CA THR A 24 -9.67 -33.44 -9.10
C THR A 24 -11.11 -33.42 -9.60
N ILE A 25 -11.47 -34.32 -10.51
CA ILE A 25 -12.83 -34.46 -11.04
C ILE A 25 -13.72 -35.17 -10.03
N VAL A 26 -13.22 -36.23 -9.38
CA VAL A 26 -13.99 -37.00 -8.40
C VAL A 26 -14.35 -36.15 -7.19
N TYR A 27 -13.40 -35.39 -6.63
CA TYR A 27 -13.69 -34.48 -5.51
C TYR A 27 -14.73 -33.42 -5.89
N ALA A 28 -14.58 -32.78 -7.06
CA ALA A 28 -15.55 -31.77 -7.49
C ALA A 28 -16.95 -32.36 -7.74
N PHE A 29 -17.04 -33.57 -8.28
CA PHE A 29 -18.30 -34.28 -8.48
C PHE A 29 -18.95 -34.68 -7.15
N LEU A 30 -18.17 -35.19 -6.19
CA LEU A 30 -18.66 -35.55 -4.85
C LEU A 30 -19.09 -34.32 -4.03
N ASP A 31 -18.47 -33.16 -4.27
CA ASP A 31 -18.88 -31.86 -3.72
C ASP A 31 -20.16 -31.30 -4.38
N GLY A 32 -20.76 -32.04 -5.32
CA GLY A 32 -22.04 -31.70 -5.94
C GLY A 32 -21.95 -30.78 -7.16
N GLN A 33 -20.74 -30.55 -7.70
CA GLN A 33 -20.60 -29.76 -8.92
C GLN A 33 -21.12 -30.53 -10.14
N SER A 34 -21.82 -29.83 -11.04
CA SER A 34 -22.22 -30.43 -12.32
C SER A 34 -21.00 -30.63 -13.23
N PRO A 35 -21.04 -31.60 -14.17
CA PRO A 35 -19.96 -31.80 -15.15
C PRO A 35 -19.59 -30.53 -15.93
N GLU A 36 -20.56 -29.66 -16.23
CA GLU A 36 -20.35 -28.38 -16.90
C GLU A 36 -19.61 -27.38 -16.01
N SER A 37 -19.95 -27.31 -14.71
CA SER A 37 -19.24 -26.47 -13.73
C SER A 37 -17.79 -26.94 -13.56
N ILE A 38 -17.58 -28.26 -13.55
CA ILE A 38 -16.24 -28.85 -13.50
C ILE A 38 -15.46 -28.49 -14.76
N ALA A 39 -16.09 -28.51 -15.94
CA ALA A 39 -15.46 -28.16 -17.21
C ALA A 39 -15.01 -26.69 -17.27
N GLN A 40 -15.81 -25.77 -16.70
CA GLN A 40 -15.41 -24.36 -16.59
C GLN A 40 -14.17 -24.17 -15.72
N SER A 41 -14.01 -25.01 -14.68
CA SER A 41 -12.88 -24.95 -13.76
C SER A 41 -11.62 -25.66 -14.30
N LEU A 42 -11.78 -26.53 -15.31
CA LEU A 42 -10.72 -27.34 -15.91
C LEU A 42 -10.66 -27.13 -17.43
N PRO A 43 -10.22 -25.95 -17.91
CA PRO A 43 -10.23 -25.61 -19.34
C PRO A 43 -9.32 -26.50 -20.20
N ALA A 44 -8.45 -27.31 -19.57
CA ALA A 44 -7.64 -28.31 -20.25
C ALA A 44 -8.40 -29.60 -20.62
N LEU A 45 -9.64 -29.77 -20.16
CA LEU A 45 -10.47 -30.94 -20.39
C LEU A 45 -11.68 -30.59 -21.25
N THR A 46 -12.07 -31.51 -22.13
CA THR A 46 -13.37 -31.43 -22.79
C THR A 46 -14.48 -31.92 -21.86
N LEU A 47 -15.71 -31.45 -22.11
CA LEU A 47 -16.88 -31.93 -21.39
C LEU A 47 -17.04 -33.47 -21.52
N GLU A 48 -16.74 -34.02 -22.70
CA GLU A 48 -16.71 -35.47 -22.96
C GLU A 48 -15.73 -36.21 -22.03
N GLN A 49 -14.52 -35.67 -21.83
CA GLN A 49 -13.53 -36.27 -20.92
C GLN A 49 -14.00 -36.25 -19.47
N ILE A 50 -14.69 -35.19 -19.04
CA ILE A 50 -15.23 -35.08 -17.68
C ILE A 50 -16.34 -36.10 -17.45
N TYR A 51 -17.29 -36.22 -18.39
CA TYR A 51 -18.31 -37.28 -18.32
C TYR A 51 -17.70 -38.67 -18.33
N GLY A 52 -16.70 -38.91 -19.18
CA GLY A 52 -15.97 -40.18 -19.23
C GLY A 52 -15.25 -40.50 -17.93
N ALA A 53 -14.66 -39.50 -17.28
CA ALA A 53 -14.00 -39.64 -15.98
C ALA A 53 -14.99 -39.95 -14.85
N ILE A 54 -16.13 -39.27 -14.81
CA ILE A 54 -17.19 -39.53 -13.83
C ILE A 54 -17.77 -40.93 -14.03
N ALA A 55 -18.04 -41.33 -15.28
CA ALA A 55 -18.51 -42.67 -15.59
C ALA A 55 -17.50 -43.75 -15.18
N PHE A 56 -16.20 -43.50 -15.39
CA PHE A 56 -15.14 -44.39 -14.91
C PHE A 56 -15.14 -44.51 -13.39
N TYR A 57 -15.20 -43.39 -12.67
CA TYR A 57 -15.26 -43.37 -11.20
C TYR A 57 -16.46 -44.17 -10.69
N LEU A 58 -17.66 -43.90 -11.21
CA LEU A 58 -18.89 -44.59 -10.81
C LEU A 58 -18.82 -46.11 -11.05
N ALA A 59 -18.12 -46.56 -12.10
CA ALA A 59 -17.93 -47.98 -12.39
C ALA A 59 -16.86 -48.66 -11.51
N HIS A 60 -15.94 -47.88 -10.91
CA HIS A 60 -14.78 -48.39 -10.15
C HIS A 60 -14.70 -47.80 -8.73
N GLN A 61 -15.83 -47.39 -8.14
CA GLN A 61 -15.86 -46.64 -6.88
C GLN A 61 -15.02 -47.28 -5.76
N PRO A 62 -15.13 -48.60 -5.47
CA PRO A 62 -14.38 -49.18 -4.35
C PRO A 62 -12.86 -49.08 -4.52
N GLU A 63 -12.38 -49.24 -5.75
CA GLU A 63 -10.96 -49.18 -6.11
C GLU A 63 -10.45 -47.74 -6.04
N VAL A 64 -11.18 -46.81 -6.66
CA VAL A 64 -10.80 -45.39 -6.70
C VAL A 64 -10.90 -44.77 -5.30
N GLU A 65 -11.91 -45.09 -4.50
CA GLU A 65 -12.02 -44.59 -3.13
C GLU A 65 -10.89 -45.11 -2.24
N THR A 66 -10.54 -46.39 -2.34
CA THR A 66 -9.38 -46.94 -1.61
C THR A 66 -8.09 -46.22 -1.99
N TYR A 67 -7.91 -45.95 -3.27
CA TYR A 67 -6.78 -45.16 -3.77
C TYR A 67 -6.79 -43.73 -3.21
N LEU A 68 -7.93 -43.02 -3.26
CA LEU A 68 -8.07 -41.66 -2.78
C LEU A 68 -7.80 -41.56 -1.27
N GLU A 69 -8.26 -42.52 -0.48
CA GLU A 69 -8.03 -42.56 0.97
C GLU A 69 -6.55 -42.75 1.31
N LYS A 70 -5.86 -43.63 0.55
CA LYS A 70 -4.42 -43.83 0.66
C LYS A 70 -3.66 -42.57 0.24
N ALA A 71 -4.00 -41.97 -0.90
CA ALA A 71 -3.39 -40.75 -1.42
C ALA A 71 -3.55 -39.57 -0.45
N LYS A 72 -4.74 -39.43 0.18
CA LYS A 72 -5.02 -38.44 1.22
C LYS A 72 -4.14 -38.66 2.45
N THR A 73 -4.04 -39.90 2.94
CA THR A 73 -3.21 -40.24 4.11
C THR A 73 -1.73 -39.97 3.84
N ASP A 74 -1.23 -40.34 2.66
CA ASP A 74 0.14 -40.09 2.24
C ASP A 74 0.42 -38.60 2.07
N PHE A 75 -0.52 -37.85 1.49
CA PHE A 75 -0.44 -36.40 1.36
C PHE A 75 -0.42 -35.72 2.73
N GLU A 76 -1.29 -36.10 3.66
CA GLU A 76 -1.29 -35.57 5.01
C GLU A 76 0.01 -35.87 5.76
N THR A 77 0.54 -37.08 5.60
CA THR A 77 1.81 -37.49 6.20
C THR A 77 2.98 -36.69 5.64
N LYS A 78 3.06 -36.54 4.31
CA LYS A 78 4.05 -35.69 3.63
C LYS A 78 3.90 -34.22 4.02
N ARG A 79 2.67 -33.71 4.15
CA ARG A 79 2.40 -32.33 4.61
C ARG A 79 2.86 -32.12 6.06
N LYS A 80 2.61 -33.08 6.95
CA LYS A 80 3.09 -33.05 8.35
C LYS A 80 4.62 -33.13 8.42
N ALA A 81 5.23 -33.98 7.60
CA ALA A 81 6.69 -34.11 7.50
C ALA A 81 7.34 -32.82 6.95
N ALA A 82 6.79 -32.24 5.88
CA ALA A 82 7.27 -30.98 5.31
C ALA A 82 7.17 -29.81 6.31
N ARG A 83 6.07 -29.74 7.08
CA ARG A 83 5.93 -28.76 8.17
C ARG A 83 6.99 -28.92 9.26
N LYS A 84 7.43 -30.15 9.54
CA LYS A 84 8.49 -30.43 10.52
C LYS A 84 9.89 -30.16 9.95
N SER A 85 10.11 -30.37 8.65
CA SER A 85 11.42 -30.19 8.02
C SER A 85 11.79 -28.72 7.82
N ASP A 86 10.80 -27.83 7.65
CA ASP A 86 11.04 -26.39 7.60
C ASP A 86 9.97 -25.60 8.37
N PRO A 87 10.04 -25.60 9.72
CA PRO A 87 9.07 -24.91 10.56
C PRO A 87 9.05 -23.40 10.31
N VAL A 88 10.19 -22.82 9.94
CA VAL A 88 10.33 -21.37 9.72
C VAL A 88 9.62 -20.96 8.43
N PHE A 89 9.77 -21.71 7.34
CA PHE A 89 9.05 -21.46 6.09
C PHE A 89 7.53 -21.59 6.25
N TYR A 90 7.07 -22.66 6.91
CA TYR A 90 5.63 -22.85 7.14
C TYR A 90 5.04 -21.86 8.14
N GLN A 91 5.83 -21.39 9.12
CA GLN A 91 5.44 -20.27 9.98
C GLN A 91 5.31 -18.99 9.15
N LYS A 92 6.28 -18.67 8.28
CA LYS A 92 6.19 -17.51 7.38
C LYS A 92 4.97 -17.58 6.45
N LEU A 93 4.64 -18.75 5.93
CA LEU A 93 3.43 -18.99 5.12
C LEU A 93 2.15 -18.77 5.94
N ALA A 94 2.10 -19.30 7.17
CA ALA A 94 0.96 -19.10 8.06
C ALA A 94 0.79 -17.63 8.45
N ASP A 95 1.89 -16.95 8.79
CA ASP A 95 1.92 -15.51 9.11
C ASP A 95 1.54 -14.67 7.89
N ALA A 96 1.93 -15.07 6.68
CA ALA A 96 1.50 -14.42 5.44
C ALA A 96 0.00 -14.61 5.20
N ARG A 97 -0.54 -15.80 5.45
CA ARG A 97 -1.97 -16.10 5.30
C ARG A 97 -2.84 -15.35 6.32
N CYS A 98 -2.50 -15.41 7.61
CA CYS A 98 -3.27 -14.68 8.64
C CYS A 98 -3.14 -13.15 8.44
N ARG A 99 -2.05 -12.64 7.82
CA ARG A 99 -1.94 -11.25 7.36
C ARG A 99 -2.93 -10.90 6.24
N VAL A 100 -3.14 -11.79 5.28
CA VAL A 100 -4.13 -11.57 4.20
C VAL A 100 -5.55 -11.57 4.77
N GLU A 101 -5.85 -12.46 5.72
CA GLU A 101 -7.16 -12.56 6.39
C GLU A 101 -7.46 -11.38 7.34
N THR A 102 -6.44 -10.67 7.84
CA THR A 102 -6.63 -9.54 8.76
C THR A 102 -6.91 -8.21 8.08
N ILE A 103 -6.48 -8.02 6.83
CA ILE A 103 -6.62 -6.73 6.11
C ILE A 103 -8.08 -6.25 6.02
N PRO A 104 -9.07 -7.08 5.62
CA PRO A 104 -10.47 -6.65 5.55
C PRO A 104 -11.03 -6.19 6.89
N ILE A 105 -10.55 -6.76 8.00
CA ILE A 105 -11.07 -6.47 9.34
C ILE A 105 -10.39 -5.21 9.93
N ILE A 106 -9.13 -4.95 9.59
CA ILE A 106 -8.37 -3.79 10.11
C ILE A 106 -9.10 -2.49 9.80
N TRP A 107 -9.60 -2.29 8.58
CA TRP A 107 -10.34 -1.08 8.22
C TRP A 107 -11.56 -0.85 9.13
N SER A 108 -12.40 -1.88 9.31
CA SER A 108 -13.60 -1.79 10.16
C SER A 108 -13.28 -1.37 11.59
N HIS A 109 -12.12 -1.78 12.12
CA HIS A 109 -11.69 -1.40 13.46
C HIS A 109 -11.09 0.02 13.53
N ILE A 110 -10.38 0.45 12.48
CA ILE A 110 -9.92 1.84 12.34
C ILE A 110 -11.14 2.77 12.33
N GLU A 111 -12.10 2.50 11.46
CA GLU A 111 -13.34 3.26 11.31
C GLU A 111 -14.15 3.26 12.61
N SER A 112 -14.38 2.09 13.22
CA SER A 112 -15.08 1.99 14.50
C SER A 112 -14.38 2.80 15.60
N ARG A 113 -13.04 2.77 15.66
CA ARG A 113 -12.28 3.55 16.64
C ARG A 113 -12.43 5.04 16.42
N LEU A 114 -12.29 5.52 15.18
CA LEU A 114 -12.45 6.92 14.83
C LEU A 114 -13.89 7.40 15.09
N ASN A 115 -14.91 6.66 14.64
CA ASN A 115 -16.32 6.99 14.89
C ASN A 115 -16.64 7.14 16.38
N SER A 116 -16.04 6.32 17.24
CA SER A 116 -16.28 6.37 18.68
C SER A 116 -15.59 7.53 19.40
N SER A 117 -14.48 8.03 18.86
CA SER A 117 -13.53 8.86 19.62
C SER A 117 -13.20 10.21 18.96
N LEU A 118 -13.53 10.37 17.68
CA LEU A 118 -13.29 11.59 16.90
C LEU A 118 -14.49 11.83 15.94
N PRO A 119 -15.58 12.44 16.42
CA PRO A 119 -16.72 12.77 15.56
C PRO A 119 -16.29 13.64 14.37
N LYS A 120 -16.91 13.44 13.21
CA LYS A 120 -16.62 14.19 11.96
C LYS A 120 -15.17 14.05 11.45
N TRP A 121 -14.50 12.95 11.79
CA TRP A 121 -13.14 12.69 11.30
C TRP A 121 -13.08 12.59 9.77
N GLU A 122 -14.13 12.13 9.09
CA GLU A 122 -14.19 12.09 7.63
C GLU A 122 -14.17 13.51 7.03
N GLU A 123 -15.01 14.43 7.54
CA GLU A 123 -15.00 15.84 7.14
C GLU A 123 -13.60 16.48 7.36
N HIS A 124 -12.89 16.09 8.43
CA HIS A 124 -11.53 16.54 8.68
C HIS A 124 -10.56 16.05 7.59
N ILE A 125 -10.69 14.81 7.12
CA ILE A 125 -9.88 14.29 6.01
C ILE A 125 -10.19 15.00 4.69
N GLU A 126 -11.47 15.28 4.43
CA GLU A 126 -11.91 15.99 3.22
C GLU A 126 -11.29 17.39 3.14
N ASN A 127 -11.19 18.10 4.28
CA ASN A 127 -10.56 19.43 4.38
C ASN A 127 -9.04 19.44 4.14
N PHE A 128 -8.39 18.28 3.96
CA PHE A 128 -6.99 18.24 3.52
C PHE A 128 -6.82 18.43 2.01
N ASP A 129 -7.92 18.46 1.24
CA ASP A 129 -7.97 18.62 -0.22
C ASP A 129 -7.26 17.50 -1.03
N GLN A 130 -6.61 16.54 -0.36
CA GLN A 130 -5.88 15.45 -1.01
C GLN A 130 -6.81 14.45 -1.70
N VAL A 131 -7.99 14.19 -1.12
CA VAL A 131 -8.99 13.31 -1.74
C VAL A 131 -9.57 13.97 -2.99
N ALA A 132 -9.92 15.25 -2.89
CA ALA A 132 -10.36 16.04 -4.03
C ALA A 132 -9.29 16.08 -5.14
N ALA A 133 -8.01 16.26 -4.80
CA ALA A 133 -6.92 16.23 -5.77
C ALA A 133 -6.82 14.88 -6.51
N ILE A 134 -7.05 13.75 -5.82
CA ILE A 134 -7.08 12.42 -6.43
C ILE A 134 -8.25 12.32 -7.42
N GLU A 135 -9.44 12.74 -7.01
CA GLU A 135 -10.65 12.75 -7.85
C GLU A 135 -10.47 13.63 -9.09
N GLU A 136 -9.90 14.83 -8.93
CA GLU A 136 -9.57 15.73 -10.02
C GLU A 136 -8.58 15.11 -11.01
N ARG A 137 -7.56 14.39 -10.53
CA ARG A 137 -6.58 13.70 -11.40
C ARG A 137 -7.27 12.60 -12.20
N ILE A 138 -8.12 11.80 -11.55
CA ILE A 138 -8.91 10.74 -12.21
C ILE A 138 -9.84 11.35 -13.27
N ALA A 139 -10.40 12.53 -13.00
CA ALA A 139 -11.21 13.28 -13.95
C ALA A 139 -10.40 13.93 -15.10
N GLY A 140 -9.07 13.82 -15.09
CA GLY A 140 -8.19 14.31 -16.14
C GLY A 140 -7.67 15.74 -15.93
N LYS A 141 -7.78 16.30 -14.72
CA LYS A 141 -7.11 17.56 -14.38
C LYS A 141 -5.60 17.43 -14.57
N THR A 142 -4.99 18.48 -15.08
CA THR A 142 -3.52 18.68 -15.11
C THR A 142 -3.15 19.80 -14.17
N TRP A 143 -1.98 19.72 -13.54
CA TRP A 143 -1.49 20.73 -12.61
C TRP A 143 -0.56 21.66 -13.37
N ASN A 144 -0.85 22.96 -13.33
CA ASN A 144 0.09 23.95 -13.86
C ASN A 144 1.32 24.08 -12.95
N ASP A 145 2.36 24.76 -13.44
CA ASP A 145 3.64 24.85 -12.74
C ASP A 145 3.54 25.44 -11.32
N ASP A 146 2.64 26.41 -11.11
CA ASP A 146 2.44 27.08 -9.82
C ASP A 146 1.67 26.19 -8.85
N GLU A 147 0.65 25.46 -9.35
CA GLU A 147 -0.05 24.41 -8.57
C GLU A 147 0.90 23.28 -8.18
N VAL A 148 1.82 22.89 -9.08
CA VAL A 148 2.87 21.91 -8.78
C VAL A 148 3.73 22.45 -7.64
N PHE A 149 4.21 23.69 -7.74
CA PHE A 149 5.05 24.29 -6.71
C PHE A 149 4.33 24.39 -5.35
N GLU A 150 3.07 24.83 -5.33
CA GLU A 150 2.27 24.91 -4.11
C GLU A 150 2.16 23.53 -3.43
N GLY A 151 1.83 22.48 -4.19
CA GLY A 151 1.74 21.11 -3.67
C GLY A 151 3.07 20.61 -3.07
N LEU A 152 4.19 20.92 -3.73
CA LEU A 152 5.54 20.60 -3.24
C LEU A 152 5.91 21.40 -1.97
N LEU A 153 5.55 22.68 -1.94
CA LEU A 153 5.78 23.56 -0.80
C LEU A 153 5.01 23.04 0.42
N MET A 154 3.72 22.70 0.27
CA MET A 154 2.91 22.15 1.37
C MET A 154 3.52 20.85 1.92
N ALA A 155 4.00 19.97 1.04
CA ALA A 155 4.68 18.75 1.45
C ALA A 155 5.94 19.03 2.28
N VAL A 156 6.77 19.99 1.84
CA VAL A 156 7.99 20.41 2.55
C VAL A 156 7.67 21.06 3.90
N LEU A 157 6.65 21.92 3.96
CA LEU A 157 6.22 22.60 5.19
C LEU A 157 5.59 21.65 6.21
N SER A 158 4.99 20.55 5.78
CA SER A 158 4.45 19.50 6.67
C SER A 158 5.53 18.74 7.46
N SER A 159 6.81 18.85 7.06
CA SER A 159 7.89 18.04 7.61
C SER A 159 8.41 18.58 8.95
N GLY A 160 8.21 17.78 10.02
CA GLY A 160 8.86 17.99 11.30
C GLY A 160 8.27 19.13 12.14
N ILE A 161 6.99 19.41 11.93
CA ILE A 161 6.21 20.39 12.69
C ILE A 161 4.79 19.86 12.93
N ASP A 162 4.13 20.42 13.95
CA ASP A 162 2.68 20.31 14.13
C ASP A 162 1.97 21.08 13.02
N TRP A 163 1.20 20.38 12.19
CA TRP A 163 0.52 20.92 11.02
C TRP A 163 -0.41 22.09 11.34
N SER A 164 -1.03 22.09 12.52
CA SER A 164 -1.93 23.18 12.95
C SER A 164 -1.25 24.54 12.99
N LYS A 165 0.08 24.58 13.07
CA LYS A 165 0.87 25.82 13.00
C LYS A 165 0.99 26.36 11.58
N ILE A 166 1.10 25.49 10.59
CA ILE A 166 1.15 25.85 9.17
C ILE A 166 -0.25 26.25 8.69
N GLU A 167 -1.27 25.49 9.11
CA GLU A 167 -2.66 25.77 8.77
C GLU A 167 -3.10 27.19 9.16
N LYS A 168 -2.74 27.67 10.36
CA LYS A 168 -3.04 29.02 10.84
C LYS A 168 -2.51 30.14 9.95
N ILE A 169 -1.40 29.90 9.26
CA ILE A 169 -0.72 30.91 8.43
C ILE A 169 -0.88 30.63 6.93
N ARG A 170 -1.66 29.60 6.56
CA ARG A 170 -1.82 29.13 5.17
C ARG A 170 -2.26 30.26 4.24
N HIS A 171 -3.18 31.10 4.69
CA HIS A 171 -3.71 32.24 3.94
C HIS A 171 -2.65 33.30 3.59
N GLU A 172 -1.54 33.36 4.34
CA GLU A 172 -0.45 34.31 4.10
C GLU A 172 0.68 33.72 3.23
N LEU A 173 0.69 32.39 3.03
CA LEU A 173 1.81 31.71 2.35
C LEU A 173 1.96 32.17 0.90
N LYS A 174 0.85 32.49 0.23
CA LYS A 174 0.88 32.95 -1.15
C LYS A 174 1.76 34.19 -1.33
N ASP A 175 1.68 35.15 -0.40
CA ASP A 175 2.45 36.40 -0.47
C ASP A 175 3.95 36.16 -0.20
N VAL A 176 4.27 35.24 0.70
CA VAL A 176 5.66 34.93 1.08
C VAL A 176 6.40 34.12 0.01
N PHE A 177 5.65 33.35 -0.77
CA PHE A 177 6.18 32.42 -1.75
C PHE A 177 5.87 32.83 -3.20
N CYS A 178 6.02 34.13 -3.50
CA CYS A 178 5.95 34.65 -4.87
C CYS A 178 4.63 34.33 -5.59
N GLY A 179 3.49 34.39 -4.89
CA GLY A 179 2.20 34.01 -5.46
C GLY A 179 2.06 32.51 -5.75
N PHE A 180 2.98 31.69 -5.24
CA PHE A 180 3.26 30.30 -5.64
C PHE A 180 3.87 30.14 -7.04
N SER A 181 4.47 31.19 -7.60
CA SER A 181 5.15 31.07 -8.89
C SER A 181 6.37 30.16 -8.80
N LEU A 182 6.34 29.05 -9.56
CA LEU A 182 7.49 28.14 -9.66
C LEU A 182 8.72 28.86 -10.20
N GLU A 183 8.54 29.66 -11.25
CA GLU A 183 9.63 30.37 -11.92
C GLU A 183 10.24 31.45 -11.02
N GLU A 184 9.43 32.26 -10.35
CA GLU A 184 9.95 33.29 -9.45
C GLU A 184 10.65 32.67 -8.23
N TYR A 185 10.08 31.63 -7.63
CA TYR A 185 10.72 30.96 -6.49
C TYR A 185 12.03 30.27 -6.90
N ALA A 186 12.10 29.69 -8.10
CA ALA A 186 13.33 29.13 -8.66
C ALA A 186 14.43 30.19 -8.82
N ALA A 187 14.06 31.43 -9.14
CA ALA A 187 14.98 32.55 -9.29
C ALA A 187 15.45 33.16 -7.95
N LEU A 188 14.82 32.82 -6.82
CA LEU A 188 15.21 33.37 -5.52
C LEU A 188 16.62 32.91 -5.12
N PRO A 189 17.49 33.83 -4.67
CA PRO A 189 18.76 33.46 -4.08
C PRO A 189 18.55 32.91 -2.67
N ASP A 190 19.39 31.95 -2.26
CA ASP A 190 19.33 31.31 -0.94
C ASP A 190 19.42 32.33 0.21
N THR A 191 20.07 33.47 -0.03
CA THR A 191 20.16 34.57 0.92
C THR A 191 18.78 35.17 1.24
N LYS A 192 17.87 35.29 0.27
CA LYS A 192 16.50 35.78 0.49
C LYS A 192 15.69 34.80 1.34
N ILE A 193 15.84 33.49 1.11
CA ILE A 193 15.22 32.48 1.97
C ILE A 193 15.72 32.61 3.41
N ALA A 194 17.04 32.75 3.59
CA ALA A 194 17.66 32.84 4.90
C ALA A 194 17.35 34.14 5.66
N SER A 195 17.26 35.28 4.96
CA SER A 195 17.12 36.61 5.57
C SER A 195 15.69 37.13 5.66
N TYR A 196 14.75 36.57 4.89
CA TYR A 196 13.36 37.02 4.87
C TYR A 196 12.37 35.91 5.21
N VAL A 197 12.36 34.82 4.44
CA VAL A 197 11.34 33.75 4.59
C VAL A 197 11.49 33.04 5.94
N VAL A 198 12.70 32.64 6.33
CA VAL A 198 12.92 31.92 7.60
C VAL A 198 12.57 32.79 8.83
N PRO A 199 13.00 34.06 8.93
CA PRO A 199 12.53 34.96 9.99
C PRO A 199 11.01 35.10 10.04
N TRP A 200 10.35 35.24 8.89
CA TRP A 200 8.89 35.36 8.81
C TRP A 200 8.16 34.16 9.45
N PHE A 201 8.65 32.92 9.23
CA PHE A 201 8.12 31.72 9.90
C PHE A 201 8.40 31.69 11.39
N LYS A 202 9.57 32.20 11.83
CA LYS A 202 9.94 32.26 13.25
C LYS A 202 9.03 33.20 14.02
N GLU A 203 8.73 34.37 13.46
CA GLU A 203 7.81 35.35 14.06
C GLU A 203 6.41 34.75 14.29
N ARG A 204 5.96 33.90 13.36
CA ARG A 204 4.69 33.16 13.45
C ARG A 204 4.75 31.88 14.28
N LYS A 205 5.91 31.54 14.86
CA LYS A 205 6.15 30.30 15.61
C LYS A 205 5.84 29.03 14.79
N ALA A 206 5.97 29.12 13.47
CA ALA A 206 5.66 28.07 12.50
C ALA A 206 6.93 27.46 11.86
N GLY A 207 8.10 27.65 12.47
CA GLY A 207 9.36 27.09 12.01
C GLY A 207 9.63 25.67 12.53
N SER A 208 10.08 24.77 11.66
CA SER A 208 10.69 23.49 12.05
C SER A 208 12.22 23.62 12.17
N PRO A 209 12.91 22.73 12.91
CA PRO A 209 14.38 22.76 13.03
C PRO A 209 15.11 22.69 11.68
N TRP A 210 14.46 22.11 10.66
CA TRP A 210 15.05 21.89 9.33
C TRP A 210 14.56 22.89 8.28
N LEU A 211 13.66 23.82 8.65
CA LEU A 211 12.97 24.72 7.72
C LEU A 211 13.92 25.44 6.77
N LYS A 212 14.96 26.09 7.30
CA LYS A 212 15.93 26.85 6.49
C LYS A 212 16.58 25.97 5.41
N ARG A 213 17.08 24.80 5.80
CA ARG A 213 17.74 23.87 4.87
C ARG A 213 16.74 23.36 3.83
N ASN A 214 15.53 23.03 4.26
CA ASN A 214 14.50 22.49 3.38
C ASN A 214 14.03 23.53 2.37
N LEU A 215 13.78 24.78 2.78
CA LEU A 215 13.37 25.85 1.86
C LEU A 215 14.47 26.24 0.87
N ILE A 216 15.73 26.27 1.32
CA ILE A 216 16.88 26.47 0.41
C ILE A 216 16.95 25.31 -0.59
N ASN A 217 16.89 24.06 -0.14
CA ASN A 217 16.88 22.93 -1.07
C ASN A 217 15.65 22.94 -2.00
N LEU A 218 14.51 23.48 -1.56
CA LEU A 218 13.34 23.64 -2.40
C LEU A 218 13.59 24.63 -3.55
N THR A 219 14.46 25.64 -3.41
CA THR A 219 14.84 26.50 -4.56
C THR A 219 15.58 25.69 -5.61
N HIS A 220 16.44 24.74 -5.21
CA HIS A 220 17.12 23.82 -6.12
C HIS A 220 16.14 22.87 -6.84
N THR A 221 15.14 22.37 -6.12
CA THR A 221 14.06 21.59 -6.73
C THR A 221 13.25 22.43 -7.72
N ALA A 222 12.89 23.66 -7.34
CA ALA A 222 12.13 24.57 -8.20
C ALA A 222 12.90 24.89 -9.49
N ARG A 223 14.22 25.15 -9.42
CA ARG A 223 15.07 25.34 -10.62
C ARG A 223 15.04 24.12 -11.53
N LYS A 224 15.23 22.92 -10.98
CA LYS A 224 15.19 21.67 -11.75
C LYS A 224 13.83 21.47 -12.43
N LEU A 225 12.73 21.77 -11.75
CA LEU A 225 11.38 21.62 -12.31
C LEU A 225 11.02 22.72 -13.32
N ALA A 226 11.47 23.95 -13.11
CA ALA A 226 11.31 25.04 -14.08
C ALA A 226 12.10 24.76 -15.37
N GLU A 227 13.33 24.24 -15.27
CA GLU A 227 14.11 23.77 -16.43
C GLU A 227 13.42 22.60 -17.15
N TYR A 228 12.88 21.65 -16.37
CA TYR A 228 12.12 20.53 -16.92
C TYR A 228 10.86 21.03 -17.65
N SER A 229 10.12 21.97 -17.06
CA SER A 229 8.95 22.60 -17.67
C SER A 229 9.30 23.30 -18.98
N LYS A 230 10.37 24.10 -19.01
CA LYS A 230 10.86 24.75 -20.23
C LYS A 230 11.21 23.74 -21.34
N THR A 231 11.66 22.55 -20.97
CA THR A 231 12.06 21.49 -21.91
C THR A 231 10.89 20.63 -22.38
N TYR A 232 9.96 20.29 -21.48
CA TYR A 232 8.93 19.28 -21.71
C TYR A 232 7.50 19.83 -21.68
N GLY A 233 7.33 21.12 -21.44
CA GLY A 233 6.08 21.89 -21.50
C GLY A 233 5.33 22.06 -20.18
N ALA A 234 5.68 21.29 -19.14
CA ALA A 234 5.09 21.43 -17.79
C ALA A 234 5.97 20.75 -16.73
N ALA A 235 6.04 21.32 -15.53
CA ALA A 235 6.75 20.73 -14.39
C ALA A 235 6.09 19.41 -13.95
N GLU A 236 4.77 19.31 -14.05
CA GLU A 236 4.01 18.09 -13.72
C GLU A 236 4.51 16.87 -14.49
N ARG A 237 4.96 17.05 -15.75
CA ARG A 237 5.48 15.97 -16.60
C ARG A 237 6.68 15.25 -16.00
N TYR A 238 7.39 15.88 -15.07
CA TYR A 238 8.43 15.20 -14.30
C TYR A 238 7.86 14.01 -13.51
N PHE A 239 6.69 14.15 -12.93
CA PHE A 239 6.04 13.13 -12.11
C PHE A 239 5.30 12.11 -12.99
N THR A 240 4.54 12.55 -13.99
CA THR A 240 3.79 11.63 -14.86
C THR A 240 4.71 10.80 -15.78
N SER A 241 5.85 11.33 -16.22
CA SER A 241 6.85 10.52 -16.93
C SER A 241 7.53 9.48 -16.04
N LEU A 242 7.65 9.75 -14.73
CA LEU A 242 8.14 8.78 -13.77
C LEU A 242 7.10 7.70 -13.48
N MET A 243 5.80 8.05 -13.43
CA MET A 243 4.72 7.06 -13.34
C MET A 243 4.83 6.04 -14.47
N TYR A 244 4.94 6.50 -15.72
CA TYR A 244 5.13 5.62 -16.87
C TYR A 244 6.38 4.72 -16.76
N GLN A 245 7.51 5.28 -16.28
CA GLN A 245 8.75 4.51 -16.06
C GLN A 245 8.67 3.53 -14.88
N CYS A 246 7.66 3.68 -14.02
CA CYS A 246 7.47 2.91 -12.79
C CYS A 246 6.22 2.03 -12.86
N ASP A 247 5.78 1.64 -14.07
CA ASP A 247 4.61 0.79 -14.29
C ASP A 247 3.34 1.33 -13.61
N ASP A 248 3.15 2.65 -13.69
CA ASP A 248 2.05 3.39 -13.06
C ASP A 248 1.95 3.22 -11.53
N ASP A 249 3.07 2.92 -10.87
CA ASP A 249 3.13 2.78 -9.41
C ASP A 249 3.67 4.06 -8.73
N PRO A 250 2.81 4.86 -8.06
CA PRO A 250 3.24 6.08 -7.39
C PRO A 250 4.15 5.80 -6.17
N LYS A 251 4.12 4.58 -5.62
CA LYS A 251 5.03 4.15 -4.54
C LYS A 251 6.47 4.13 -5.03
N GLN A 252 6.70 3.61 -6.23
CA GLN A 252 8.04 3.62 -6.85
C GLN A 252 8.48 5.04 -7.20
N VAL A 253 7.57 5.90 -7.68
CA VAL A 253 7.86 7.31 -7.95
C VAL A 253 8.33 8.02 -6.66
N ALA A 254 7.64 7.81 -5.54
CA ALA A 254 8.06 8.35 -4.23
C ALA A 254 9.48 7.89 -3.85
N LEU A 255 9.83 6.63 -4.10
CA LEU A 255 11.17 6.08 -3.85
C LEU A 255 12.22 6.65 -4.82
N CYS A 256 11.88 6.85 -6.09
CA CYS A 256 12.77 7.44 -7.09
C CYS A 256 13.13 8.88 -6.71
N ILE A 257 12.12 9.70 -6.42
CA ILE A 257 12.29 11.10 -6.02
C ILE A 257 12.96 11.20 -4.65
N GLY A 258 12.63 10.27 -3.74
CA GLY A 258 13.08 10.27 -2.36
C GLY A 258 14.43 9.60 -2.10
N LEU A 259 14.98 8.77 -3.00
CA LEU A 259 16.23 8.01 -2.77
C LEU A 259 17.17 7.91 -3.99
N SER A 260 16.67 7.95 -5.22
CA SER A 260 17.50 7.65 -6.41
C SER A 260 18.35 8.84 -6.81
N ASN A 261 19.67 8.69 -6.94
CA ASN A 261 20.56 9.75 -7.41
C ASN A 261 20.13 10.35 -8.77
N LYS A 262 19.53 9.55 -9.66
CA LYS A 262 19.09 9.98 -10.99
C LYS A 262 17.88 10.92 -10.93
N TYR A 263 16.90 10.59 -10.09
CA TYR A 263 15.60 11.28 -10.05
C TYR A 263 15.36 12.08 -8.76
N LYS A 264 16.36 12.17 -7.89
CA LYS A 264 16.28 12.87 -6.62
C LYS A 264 15.81 14.30 -6.82
N LEU A 265 14.87 14.73 -5.98
CA LEU A 265 14.58 16.15 -5.77
C LEU A 265 15.19 16.60 -4.43
N PRO A 266 16.01 17.67 -4.41
CA PRO A 266 16.50 18.26 -3.16
C PRO A 266 15.37 18.63 -2.18
N SER A 267 15.56 18.41 -0.88
CA SER A 267 14.53 18.51 0.19
C SER A 267 13.56 17.33 0.30
N PHE A 268 13.54 16.40 -0.65
CA PHE A 268 12.59 15.29 -0.64
C PHE A 268 13.21 14.02 -0.08
N GLY A 269 12.89 13.66 1.16
CA GLY A 269 12.93 12.26 1.59
C GLY A 269 11.70 11.51 1.07
N VAL A 270 11.69 10.17 1.10
CA VAL A 270 10.53 9.38 0.63
C VAL A 270 9.20 9.83 1.24
N PRO A 271 9.09 10.12 2.55
CA PRO A 271 7.83 10.60 3.12
C PRO A 271 7.38 11.95 2.55
N VAL A 272 8.32 12.87 2.29
CA VAL A 272 7.99 14.18 1.69
C VAL A 272 7.66 14.03 0.21
N ALA A 273 8.31 13.10 -0.49
CA ALA A 273 7.99 12.77 -1.88
C ALA A 273 6.58 12.18 -2.02
N ALA A 274 6.21 11.24 -1.16
CA ALA A 274 4.86 10.68 -1.14
C ALA A 274 3.81 11.75 -0.79
N GLU A 275 4.09 12.62 0.20
CA GLU A 275 3.20 13.75 0.52
C GLU A 275 2.99 14.70 -0.67
N ALA A 276 4.06 15.02 -1.39
CA ALA A 276 3.98 15.83 -2.61
C ALA A 276 3.13 15.15 -3.69
N LEU A 277 3.33 13.85 -3.90
CA LEU A 277 2.51 13.08 -4.84
C LEU A 277 1.02 13.11 -4.46
N LYS A 278 0.69 12.95 -3.17
CA LYS A 278 -0.69 13.11 -2.67
C LYS A 278 -1.27 14.49 -2.98
N ASN A 279 -0.51 15.56 -2.73
CA ASN A 279 -0.95 16.94 -3.02
C ASN A 279 -1.17 17.20 -4.51
N LEU A 280 -0.53 16.41 -5.38
CA LEU A 280 -0.73 16.43 -6.82
C LEU A 280 -1.76 15.39 -7.28
N GLY A 281 -2.51 14.75 -6.37
CA GLY A 281 -3.57 13.80 -6.73
C GLY A 281 -3.10 12.39 -7.15
N PHE A 282 -1.83 12.04 -6.95
CA PHE A 282 -1.41 10.64 -7.08
C PHE A 282 -1.84 9.87 -5.83
N ASP A 283 -2.59 8.78 -6.02
CA ASP A 283 -3.14 8.01 -4.91
C ASP A 283 -2.07 7.10 -4.26
N VAL A 284 -1.39 7.62 -3.24
CA VAL A 284 -0.30 6.94 -2.56
C VAL A 284 -0.27 7.27 -1.07
N ALA A 285 0.13 6.32 -0.24
CA ALA A 285 0.31 6.55 1.19
C ALA A 285 1.66 7.21 1.50
N LYS A 286 1.72 7.98 2.59
CA LYS A 286 2.93 8.65 3.05
C LYS A 286 3.64 7.79 4.11
N PRO A 287 4.80 7.18 3.85
CA PRO A 287 5.46 6.29 4.81
C PRO A 287 6.23 7.09 5.89
N ASP A 288 5.55 7.97 6.61
CA ASP A 288 6.10 8.77 7.69
C ASP A 288 6.13 8.03 9.04
N ARG A 289 6.56 8.72 10.10
CA ARG A 289 6.65 8.10 11.43
C ARG A 289 5.32 7.54 11.95
N HIS A 290 4.18 8.10 11.57
CA HIS A 290 2.86 7.67 12.03
C HIS A 290 2.42 6.43 11.27
N ILE A 291 2.52 6.45 9.94
CA ILE A 291 2.14 5.31 9.11
C ILE A 291 3.08 4.12 9.33
N LEU A 292 4.39 4.36 9.47
CA LEU A 292 5.37 3.31 9.82
C LEU A 292 5.01 2.63 11.15
N ARG A 293 4.64 3.42 12.17
CA ARG A 293 4.18 2.87 13.47
C ARG A 293 2.94 2.03 13.30
N ALA A 294 1.92 2.56 12.61
CA ALA A 294 0.66 1.87 12.41
C ALA A 294 0.85 0.54 11.69
N MET A 295 1.53 0.53 10.53
CA MET A 295 1.74 -0.69 9.75
C MET A 295 2.53 -1.75 10.52
N GLY A 296 3.52 -1.33 11.31
CA GLY A 296 4.27 -2.24 12.16
C GLY A 296 3.46 -2.74 13.37
N SER A 297 2.65 -1.89 14.00
CA SER A 297 1.77 -2.25 15.12
C SER A 297 0.60 -3.13 14.71
N PHE A 298 0.12 -2.99 13.46
CA PHE A 298 -0.89 -3.86 12.87
C PHE A 298 -0.32 -5.21 12.42
N GLY A 299 1.01 -5.40 12.50
CA GLY A 299 1.67 -6.63 12.08
C GLY A 299 1.78 -6.80 10.56
N LEU A 300 1.46 -5.77 9.78
CA LEU A 300 1.47 -5.82 8.31
C LEU A 300 2.89 -5.66 7.74
N VAL A 301 3.73 -4.86 8.37
CA VAL A 301 5.12 -4.63 7.95
C VAL A 301 6.09 -5.01 9.07
N HIS A 302 7.14 -5.74 8.71
CA HIS A 302 8.23 -6.04 9.64
C HIS A 302 9.37 -5.04 9.45
N PHE A 303 9.73 -4.33 10.51
CA PHE A 303 10.87 -3.42 10.51
C PHE A 303 12.06 -4.03 11.23
N ASN A 304 13.20 -4.11 10.54
CA ASN A 304 14.46 -4.63 11.07
C ASN A 304 15.00 -3.79 12.25
N ARG A 305 14.69 -2.48 12.26
CA ARG A 305 15.19 -1.53 13.28
C ARG A 305 14.04 -0.83 13.98
N TRP A 306 13.49 -1.49 15.01
CA TRP A 306 12.51 -0.88 15.92
C TRP A 306 12.77 -1.31 17.37
N PRO A 307 13.91 -0.87 17.95
CA PRO A 307 14.38 -1.37 19.24
C PRO A 307 13.49 -0.94 20.41
N ASP A 308 12.82 0.20 20.28
CA ASP A 308 11.91 0.72 21.30
C ASP A 308 10.51 0.94 20.71
N ARG A 309 9.59 0.07 21.12
CA ARG A 309 8.18 0.12 20.72
C ARG A 309 7.30 0.81 21.77
N SER A 310 7.87 1.40 22.82
CA SER A 310 7.10 2.10 23.85
C SER A 310 6.45 3.38 23.30
N LYS A 311 5.28 3.72 23.86
CA LYS A 311 4.53 4.94 23.53
C LYS A 311 4.35 5.10 22.01
N ASN A 312 4.79 6.22 21.45
CA ASN A 312 4.65 6.59 20.03
C ASN A 312 6.01 6.64 19.30
N LYS A 313 6.98 5.82 19.74
CA LYS A 313 8.30 5.73 19.11
C LYS A 313 8.24 4.93 17.81
N PRO A 314 8.66 5.49 16.66
CA PRO A 314 8.63 4.83 15.36
C PRO A 314 9.85 3.92 15.14
N PRO A 315 9.80 3.02 14.14
CA PRO A 315 10.99 2.38 13.61
C PRO A 315 11.99 3.41 13.09
N THR A 316 13.28 3.08 13.12
CA THR A 316 14.38 3.99 12.76
C THR A 316 15.11 3.52 11.52
N THR A 317 15.38 4.45 10.58
CA THR A 317 16.11 4.16 9.34
C THR A 317 15.50 3.01 8.53
N PRO A 318 14.21 3.08 8.15
CA PRO A 318 13.59 2.04 7.35
C PRO A 318 14.31 1.91 5.99
N THR A 319 14.45 0.68 5.53
CA THR A 319 15.04 0.34 4.24
C THR A 319 14.10 0.73 3.08
N ARG A 320 14.62 0.71 1.84
CA ARG A 320 13.80 0.91 0.64
C ARG A 320 12.60 -0.07 0.58
N SER A 321 12.82 -1.35 0.91
CA SER A 321 11.76 -2.37 0.90
C SER A 321 10.71 -2.09 1.96
N GLU A 322 11.14 -1.76 3.18
CA GLU A 322 10.22 -1.47 4.29
C GLU A 322 9.35 -0.23 4.02
N LEU A 323 9.92 0.80 3.37
CA LEU A 323 9.16 1.97 2.92
C LEU A 323 8.13 1.61 1.84
N TYR A 324 8.53 0.81 0.86
CA TYR A 324 7.62 0.32 -0.18
C TYR A 324 6.48 -0.52 0.41
N GLU A 325 6.82 -1.50 1.23
CA GLU A 325 5.86 -2.40 1.90
C GLU A 325 4.90 -1.64 2.80
N THR A 326 5.36 -0.55 3.44
CA THR A 326 4.49 0.35 4.20
C THR A 326 3.42 0.97 3.32
N MET A 327 3.80 1.59 2.19
CA MET A 327 2.85 2.20 1.28
C MET A 327 1.90 1.15 0.66
N ALA A 328 2.44 0.01 0.25
CA ALA A 328 1.66 -1.09 -0.33
C ALA A 328 0.70 -1.72 0.68
N SER A 329 1.02 -1.72 1.98
CA SER A 329 0.13 -2.23 3.02
C SER A 329 -1.07 -1.31 3.24
N VAL A 330 -0.86 0.01 3.19
CA VAL A 330 -1.96 0.99 3.24
C VAL A 330 -2.85 0.87 2.00
N GLU A 331 -2.24 0.74 0.82
CA GLU A 331 -2.96 0.50 -0.45
C GLU A 331 -3.84 -0.76 -0.36
N LYS A 332 -3.34 -1.87 0.19
CA LYS A 332 -4.15 -3.07 0.39
C LYS A 332 -5.34 -2.84 1.33
N ILE A 333 -5.17 -2.06 2.41
CA ILE A 333 -6.28 -1.70 3.30
C ILE A 333 -7.31 -0.89 2.50
N ALA A 334 -6.87 0.09 1.72
CA ALA A 334 -7.71 0.97 0.92
C ALA A 334 -8.52 0.21 -0.15
N VAL A 335 -7.87 -0.69 -0.90
CA VAL A 335 -8.53 -1.56 -1.89
C VAL A 335 -9.62 -2.41 -1.23
N ASN A 336 -9.33 -3.02 -0.07
CA ASN A 336 -10.33 -3.83 0.64
C ASN A 336 -11.47 -2.98 1.21
N ALA A 337 -11.20 -1.73 1.58
CA ALA A 337 -12.20 -0.79 2.07
C ALA A 337 -13.04 -0.16 0.95
N GLY A 338 -12.65 -0.30 -0.32
CA GLY A 338 -13.24 0.45 -1.43
C GLY A 338 -13.04 1.96 -1.29
N LYS A 339 -11.87 2.38 -0.80
CA LYS A 339 -11.51 3.80 -0.55
C LYS A 339 -10.21 4.14 -1.28
N TYR A 340 -9.97 5.43 -1.49
CA TYR A 340 -8.68 5.93 -1.96
C TYR A 340 -7.57 5.69 -0.92
N VAL A 341 -6.34 5.43 -1.39
CA VAL A 341 -5.17 5.25 -0.52
C VAL A 341 -4.93 6.50 0.32
N GLY A 342 -5.06 7.70 -0.27
CA GLY A 342 -4.93 8.98 0.43
C GLY A 342 -5.94 9.16 1.57
N PHE A 343 -7.17 8.68 1.41
CA PHE A 343 -8.20 8.71 2.46
C PHE A 343 -7.82 7.80 3.63
N VAL A 344 -7.43 6.56 3.33
CA VAL A 344 -7.04 5.58 4.36
C VAL A 344 -5.74 5.99 5.08
N ASP A 345 -4.77 6.56 4.36
CA ASP A 345 -3.56 7.14 4.91
C ASP A 345 -3.89 8.22 5.95
N ASN A 346 -4.78 9.16 5.61
CA ASN A 346 -5.19 10.25 6.49
C ASN A 346 -5.98 9.72 7.72
N ALA A 347 -6.81 8.69 7.55
CA ALA A 347 -7.51 8.03 8.66
C ALA A 347 -6.54 7.38 9.65
N ILE A 348 -5.54 6.65 9.13
CA ILE A 348 -4.49 6.03 9.95
C ILE A 348 -3.63 7.11 10.63
N TRP A 349 -3.36 8.23 9.94
CA TRP A 349 -2.67 9.37 10.53
C TRP A 349 -3.46 9.96 11.71
N LEU A 350 -4.79 10.13 11.59
CA LEU A 350 -5.65 10.60 12.69
C LEU A 350 -5.63 9.68 13.91
N LEU A 351 -5.44 8.36 13.74
CA LEU A 351 -5.21 7.47 14.88
C LEU A 351 -3.92 7.82 15.65
N CYS A 352 -2.90 8.29 14.94
CA CYS A 352 -1.53 8.36 15.45
C CYS A 352 -1.05 9.76 15.81
N ALA A 353 -1.68 10.80 15.26
CA ALA A 353 -1.25 12.19 15.40
C ALA A 353 -1.81 12.83 16.67
N MET A 354 -1.10 13.82 17.21
CA MET A 354 -1.52 14.57 18.39
C MET A 354 -2.83 15.34 18.17
N SER A 355 -3.08 15.81 16.95
CA SER A 355 -4.33 16.47 16.55
C SER A 355 -5.49 15.49 16.29
N GLY A 356 -5.22 14.18 16.38
CA GLY A 356 -6.22 13.12 16.32
C GLY A 356 -6.34 12.41 17.66
N LEU A 357 -6.11 11.09 17.68
CA LEU A 357 -6.26 10.27 18.88
C LEU A 357 -4.95 10.01 19.66
N ASP A 358 -3.79 10.41 19.12
CA ASP A 358 -2.44 10.18 19.70
C ASP A 358 -2.20 8.77 20.27
N LEU A 359 -2.73 7.75 19.59
CA LEU A 359 -2.64 6.38 20.10
C LEU A 359 -1.19 5.90 20.18
N THR A 360 -0.88 5.16 21.24
CA THR A 360 0.40 4.46 21.40
C THR A 360 0.50 3.23 20.49
N ASN A 361 1.71 2.73 20.28
CA ASN A 361 1.96 1.50 19.53
C ASN A 361 1.21 0.29 20.10
N LYS A 362 1.01 0.24 21.43
CA LYS A 362 0.25 -0.82 22.11
C LYS A 362 -1.24 -0.73 21.78
N GLU A 363 -1.80 0.47 21.78
CA GLU A 363 -3.22 0.69 21.44
C GLU A 363 -3.48 0.40 19.95
N LEU A 364 -2.56 0.77 19.06
CA LEU A 364 -2.61 0.40 17.64
C LEU A 364 -2.60 -1.13 17.46
N THR A 365 -1.78 -1.87 18.23
CA THR A 365 -1.80 -3.34 18.20
C THR A 365 -3.14 -3.91 18.65
N VAL A 366 -3.85 -3.29 19.60
CA VAL A 366 -5.19 -3.74 20.02
C VAL A 366 -6.23 -3.61 18.90
N ILE A 367 -6.12 -2.58 18.06
CA ILE A 367 -6.98 -2.42 16.86
C ILE A 367 -6.82 -3.62 15.93
N ALA A 368 -5.59 -4.12 15.74
CA ALA A 368 -5.31 -5.31 14.95
C ALA A 368 -5.61 -6.64 15.68
N TYR A 369 -5.43 -6.71 17.01
CA TYR A 369 -5.62 -7.96 17.77
C TYR A 369 -7.09 -8.41 17.82
N LYS A 370 -8.04 -7.47 17.84
CA LYS A 370 -9.48 -7.79 17.68
C LYS A 370 -9.78 -8.43 16.32
N ALA A 371 -8.91 -8.26 15.31
CA ALA A 371 -9.05 -8.86 13.99
C ALA A 371 -8.47 -10.29 13.94
N HIS A 372 -7.33 -10.54 14.61
CA HIS A 372 -6.70 -11.86 14.67
C HIS A 372 -7.54 -12.93 15.39
N SER A 373 -8.27 -12.57 16.46
CA SER A 373 -9.11 -13.52 17.20
C SER A 373 -10.36 -13.98 16.44
N LYS A 374 -10.76 -13.27 15.38
CA LYS A 374 -11.89 -13.64 14.51
C LYS A 374 -11.46 -14.27 13.18
N GLY A 375 -10.35 -13.83 12.59
CA GLY A 375 -9.89 -14.32 11.27
C GLY A 375 -9.24 -15.70 11.31
N CYS A 376 -8.43 -15.98 12.35
CA CYS A 376 -7.69 -17.24 12.46
C CYS A 376 -8.49 -18.37 13.16
N ALA A 377 -9.80 -18.19 13.40
CA ALA A 377 -10.69 -19.12 14.12
C ALA A 377 -11.58 -19.99 13.21
N ASN A 378 -11.44 -19.88 11.88
CA ASN A 378 -12.17 -20.68 10.90
C ASN A 378 -11.26 -21.65 10.16
#